data_AF-A0AB39AWF4-F1
#
_entry.id   AF-A0AB39AWF4-F1
#
_cell.length_a   1.000
_cell.length_b   1.000
_cell.length_c   1.000
_cell.angle_alpha   90.00
_cell.angle_beta   90.00
_cell.angle_gamma   90.00
#
_symmetry.space_group_name_H-M   'P 1'
#
loop_
_entity.id
_entity.type
_entity.pdbx_description
1 polymer ?
#
loop_
_entity_poly.entity_id
_entity_poly.type
_entity_poly.pdbx_seq_one_letter_code
_entity_poly.pdbx_strand_id
1 'polypeptide(L)'
;MKVYKFRGPEQMDFVFDILFNKRIYCAEWHTLNDPVEGVFVYSHSGKNQESVANFMKKVEQAKKPLRVCSLSKTFDDHLLWAHYASGFSGVAIEFEIDATEDEVVDITYRGVFAGVNESNSADPSSVARAVLSSKYDAWSYEKEIRILTTDSFYKLKKPIKKVIAGHRMSQPLFDALRIVCEKLDIEVARTGIGDEGIDADYVSPYGESH
;
A
#
# COMPACT_ATOMS: atom_id res chain seq x y z
N MET A 1 14.44 0.55 -2.99
CA MET A 1 13.90 1.63 -2.12
C MET A 1 13.20 1.02 -0.92
N LYS A 2 13.11 1.75 0.20
CA LYS A 2 12.36 1.33 1.39
C LYS A 2 10.89 1.73 1.29
N VAL A 3 10.01 0.82 1.67
CA VAL A 3 8.56 1.02 1.69
C VAL A 3 7.92 0.28 2.86
N TYR A 4 6.72 0.67 3.24
CA TYR A 4 6.05 0.22 4.45
C TYR A 4 4.64 -0.28 4.15
N LYS A 5 4.26 -1.41 4.74
CA LYS A 5 2.87 -1.88 4.80
C LYS A 5 2.37 -1.81 6.22
N PHE A 6 1.30 -1.05 6.41
CA PHE A 6 0.61 -0.93 7.69
C PHE A 6 -0.49 -1.98 7.80
N ARG A 7 -0.64 -2.55 9.00
CA ARG A 7 -1.71 -3.50 9.34
C ARG A 7 -2.16 -3.30 10.78
N GLY A 8 -3.47 -3.29 11.00
CA GLY A 8 -4.05 -3.33 12.34
C GLY A 8 -3.98 -4.73 12.98
N PRO A 9 -4.21 -4.85 14.30
CA PRO A 9 -4.24 -6.14 15.01
C PRO A 9 -5.26 -7.13 14.43
N GLU A 10 -6.36 -6.62 13.88
CA GLU A 10 -7.41 -7.44 13.24
C GLU A 10 -6.97 -8.07 11.91
N GLN A 11 -5.83 -7.67 11.35
CA GLN A 11 -5.24 -8.17 10.10
C GLN A 11 -3.91 -8.91 10.34
N MET A 12 -3.72 -9.48 11.54
CA MET A 12 -2.45 -10.13 11.92
C MET A 12 -2.18 -11.41 11.14
N ASP A 13 -3.20 -12.07 10.61
CA ASP A 13 -3.08 -13.18 9.67
C ASP A 13 -2.30 -12.77 8.40
N PHE A 14 -2.57 -11.58 7.85
CA PHE A 14 -1.81 -11.03 6.73
C PHE A 14 -0.37 -10.69 7.12
N VAL A 15 -0.15 -10.18 8.34
CA VAL A 15 1.20 -9.93 8.85
C VAL A 15 1.98 -11.24 8.88
N PHE A 16 1.42 -12.29 9.47
CA PHE A 16 2.08 -13.59 9.52
C PHE A 16 2.25 -14.25 8.15
N ASP A 17 1.29 -14.09 7.22
CA ASP A 17 1.47 -14.56 5.84
C ASP A 17 2.67 -13.86 5.18
N ILE A 18 2.82 -12.55 5.38
CA ILE A 18 3.98 -11.81 4.89
C ILE A 18 5.28 -12.34 5.49
N LEU A 19 5.34 -12.49 6.82
CA LEU A 19 6.56 -12.90 7.52
C LEU A 19 6.98 -14.34 7.15
N PHE A 20 6.05 -15.28 7.12
CA PHE A 20 6.34 -16.69 6.87
C PHE A 20 6.47 -17.03 5.39
N ASN A 21 5.61 -16.47 4.54
CA ASN A 21 5.53 -16.83 3.12
C ASN A 21 6.24 -15.83 2.21
N LYS A 22 6.74 -14.71 2.75
CA LYS A 22 7.50 -13.67 2.02
C LYS A 22 6.74 -13.17 0.78
N ARG A 23 5.44 -12.93 0.95
CA ARG A 23 4.54 -12.46 -0.09
C ARG A 23 3.57 -11.42 0.46
N ILE A 24 3.13 -10.50 -0.38
CA ILE A 24 2.14 -9.48 -0.02
C ILE A 24 0.88 -9.71 -0.85
N TYR A 25 -0.28 -9.73 -0.20
CA TYR A 25 -1.57 -9.84 -0.87
C TYR A 25 -1.87 -8.56 -1.69
N CYS A 26 -2.26 -8.76 -2.94
CA CYS A 26 -2.71 -7.72 -3.86
C CYS A 26 -4.24 -7.82 -4.03
N ALA A 27 -4.94 -6.79 -3.57
CA ALA A 27 -6.39 -6.74 -3.50
C ALA A 27 -7.04 -6.38 -4.84
N GLU A 28 -8.34 -6.64 -4.97
CA GLU A 28 -9.13 -6.11 -6.09
C GLU A 28 -9.30 -4.60 -5.89
N TRP A 29 -9.15 -3.83 -6.97
CA TRP A 29 -9.15 -2.38 -6.87
C TRP A 29 -10.47 -1.80 -6.31
N HIS A 30 -11.59 -2.49 -6.48
CA HIS A 30 -12.89 -2.09 -5.95
C HIS A 30 -13.10 -2.46 -4.46
N THR A 31 -12.13 -3.10 -3.82
CA THR A 31 -12.12 -3.38 -2.37
C THR A 31 -11.22 -2.43 -1.59
N LEU A 32 -10.63 -1.44 -2.26
CA LEU A 32 -9.79 -0.41 -1.63
C LEU A 32 -10.65 0.53 -0.78
N ASN A 33 -10.01 1.19 0.17
CA ASN A 33 -10.69 1.95 1.23
C ASN A 33 -11.28 3.28 0.76
N ASP A 34 -10.76 3.87 -0.31
CA ASP A 34 -11.29 5.09 -0.89
C ASP A 34 -12.33 4.77 -1.98
N PRO A 35 -13.62 5.13 -1.82
CA PRO A 35 -14.66 4.82 -2.79
C PRO A 35 -14.55 5.61 -4.11
N VAL A 36 -13.76 6.69 -4.15
CA VAL A 36 -13.48 7.41 -5.41
C VAL A 36 -12.25 6.85 -6.13
N GLU A 37 -11.57 5.89 -5.51
CA GLU A 37 -10.38 5.28 -6.09
C GLU A 37 -10.74 4.38 -7.28
N GLY A 38 -10.06 4.59 -8.41
CA GLY A 38 -10.37 3.89 -9.64
C GLY A 38 -11.60 4.41 -10.40
N VAL A 39 -12.23 5.51 -9.93
CA VAL A 39 -13.31 6.22 -10.62
C VAL A 39 -12.71 7.19 -11.66
N PHE A 40 -13.35 7.27 -12.82
CA PHE A 40 -12.95 8.14 -13.91
C PHE A 40 -14.06 9.14 -14.24
N VAL A 41 -13.67 10.36 -14.62
CA VAL A 41 -14.54 11.28 -15.35
C VAL A 41 -13.87 11.63 -16.66
N TYR A 42 -14.43 11.10 -17.73
CA TYR A 42 -13.94 11.33 -19.09
C TYR A 42 -14.68 12.54 -19.68
N SER A 43 -14.00 13.67 -19.82
CA SER A 43 -14.53 14.84 -20.52
C SER A 43 -14.11 14.80 -21.98
N HIS A 44 -14.99 14.37 -22.88
CA HIS A 44 -14.75 14.45 -24.31
C HIS A 44 -15.45 15.67 -24.91
N SER A 45 -14.71 16.48 -25.67
CA SER A 45 -15.21 17.70 -26.34
C SER A 45 -15.70 17.44 -27.78
N GLY A 46 -15.77 16.18 -28.24
CA GLY A 46 -16.04 15.80 -29.63
C GLY A 46 -17.21 14.83 -29.86
N LYS A 47 -17.79 14.88 -31.07
CA LYS A 47 -19.05 14.23 -31.47
C LYS A 47 -18.91 12.72 -31.75
N ASN A 48 -19.07 11.82 -30.77
CA ASN A 48 -19.72 10.50 -30.92
C ASN A 48 -19.76 9.73 -29.58
N GLN A 49 -20.87 9.82 -28.83
CA GLN A 49 -21.02 9.20 -27.50
C GLN A 49 -20.82 7.67 -27.50
N GLU A 50 -21.16 6.99 -28.60
CA GLU A 50 -21.04 5.52 -28.71
C GLU A 50 -19.58 5.06 -28.73
N SER A 51 -18.70 5.82 -29.40
CA SER A 51 -17.26 5.52 -29.47
C SER A 51 -16.59 5.64 -28.09
N VAL A 52 -16.99 6.65 -27.31
CA VAL A 52 -16.53 6.87 -25.94
C VAL A 52 -17.00 5.73 -25.03
N ALA A 53 -18.29 5.37 -25.09
CA ALA A 53 -18.83 4.28 -24.28
C ALA A 53 -18.10 2.95 -24.55
N ASN A 54 -17.82 2.64 -25.81
CA ASN A 54 -17.06 1.45 -26.20
C ASN A 54 -15.61 1.49 -25.70
N PHE A 55 -14.96 2.65 -25.74
CA PHE A 55 -13.62 2.81 -25.17
C PHE A 55 -13.61 2.59 -23.66
N MET A 56 -14.54 3.21 -22.93
CA MET A 56 -14.65 3.06 -21.47
C MET A 56 -14.92 1.61 -21.06
N LYS A 57 -15.73 0.88 -21.84
CA LYS A 57 -15.93 -0.55 -21.63
C LYS A 57 -14.63 -1.35 -21.77
N LYS A 58 -13.76 -1.01 -22.71
CA LYS A 58 -12.44 -1.64 -22.87
C LYS A 58 -11.50 -1.31 -21.70
N VAL A 59 -11.50 -0.06 -21.22
CA VAL A 59 -10.72 0.34 -20.04
C VAL A 59 -11.17 -0.45 -18.81
N GLU A 60 -12.48 -0.54 -18.59
CA GLU A 60 -13.04 -1.31 -17.47
C GLU A 60 -12.67 -2.79 -17.57
N GLN A 61 -12.71 -3.38 -18.78
CA GLN A 61 -12.24 -4.75 -19.01
C GLN A 61 -10.74 -4.91 -18.72
N ALA A 62 -9.91 -3.93 -19.07
CA ALA A 62 -8.48 -3.95 -18.78
C ALA A 62 -8.15 -3.77 -17.29
N LYS A 63 -9.01 -3.07 -16.52
CA LYS A 63 -8.88 -2.93 -15.06
C LYS A 63 -9.20 -4.21 -14.29
N LYS A 64 -10.20 -4.99 -14.74
CA LYS A 64 -10.70 -6.18 -14.02
C LYS A 64 -9.62 -7.18 -13.55
N PRO A 65 -8.62 -7.57 -14.38
CA PRO A 65 -7.60 -8.51 -13.93
C PRO A 65 -6.55 -7.86 -13.01
N LEU A 66 -6.49 -6.53 -12.93
CA LEU A 66 -5.47 -5.84 -12.15
C LEU A 66 -5.78 -5.94 -10.64
N ARG A 67 -4.71 -6.21 -9.90
CA ARG A 67 -4.64 -6.29 -8.46
C ARG A 67 -3.72 -5.19 -7.94
N VAL A 68 -4.05 -4.68 -6.75
CA VAL A 68 -3.38 -3.52 -6.15
C VAL A 68 -2.83 -3.89 -4.79
N CYS A 69 -1.55 -3.60 -4.56
CA CYS A 69 -1.00 -3.52 -3.22
C CYS A 69 -0.47 -2.11 -2.95
N SER A 70 -1.15 -1.39 -2.09
CA SER A 70 -0.74 -0.08 -1.56
C SER A 70 0.34 -0.20 -0.50
N LEU A 71 1.42 0.56 -0.66
CA LEU A 71 2.55 0.69 0.26
C LEU A 71 2.84 2.18 0.47
N SER A 72 3.45 2.55 1.58
CA SER A 72 3.91 3.93 1.80
C SER A 72 5.43 4.03 1.68
N LYS A 73 5.94 5.16 1.19
CA LYS A 73 7.38 5.48 1.23
C LYS A 73 7.87 5.90 2.62
N THR A 74 6.97 6.12 3.58
CA THR A 74 7.31 6.54 4.94
C THR A 74 6.58 5.71 5.99
N PHE A 75 7.20 5.48 7.13
CA PHE A 75 6.48 5.07 8.34
C PHE A 75 6.20 6.26 9.27
N ASP A 76 6.93 7.35 9.09
CA ASP A 76 6.83 8.59 9.86
C ASP A 76 5.71 9.47 9.28
N ASP A 77 4.47 9.10 9.61
CA ASP A 77 3.27 9.91 9.38
C ASP A 77 2.16 9.45 10.34
N HIS A 78 1.64 10.37 11.16
CA HIS A 78 0.65 10.06 12.18
C HIS A 78 -0.69 9.56 11.60
N LEU A 79 -1.09 10.07 10.44
CA LEU A 79 -2.34 9.66 9.80
C LEU A 79 -2.24 8.24 9.25
N LEU A 80 -1.07 7.81 8.76
CA LEU A 80 -0.84 6.42 8.35
C LEU A 80 -1.06 5.45 9.51
N TRP A 81 -0.49 5.72 10.68
CA TRP A 81 -0.70 4.88 11.86
C TRP A 81 -2.14 4.94 12.39
N ALA A 82 -2.78 6.11 12.32
CA ALA A 82 -4.16 6.29 12.73
C ALA A 82 -5.11 5.46 11.85
N HIS A 83 -4.97 5.55 10.52
CA HIS A 83 -5.88 4.93 9.56
C HIS A 83 -5.57 3.45 9.29
N TYR A 84 -4.29 3.08 9.21
CA TYR A 84 -3.88 1.77 8.67
C TYR A 84 -3.21 0.84 9.69
N ALA A 85 -2.90 1.33 10.89
CA ALA A 85 -2.41 0.52 12.01
C ALA A 85 -3.32 0.63 13.24
N SER A 86 -4.63 0.79 13.01
CA SER A 86 -5.68 0.83 14.03
C SER A 86 -5.34 1.76 15.19
N GLY A 87 -4.95 3.01 14.88
CA GLY A 87 -4.60 4.00 15.90
C GLY A 87 -3.36 3.65 16.69
N PHE A 88 -2.27 3.24 16.03
CA PHE A 88 -1.00 2.80 16.66
C PHE A 88 -1.10 1.51 17.50
N SER A 89 -2.12 0.68 17.29
CA SER A 89 -2.20 -0.65 17.92
C SER A 89 -1.63 -1.77 17.05
N GLY A 90 -1.44 -1.51 15.75
CA GLY A 90 -0.92 -2.44 14.75
C GLY A 90 0.59 -2.33 14.49
N VAL A 91 1.00 -2.64 13.26
CA VAL A 91 2.40 -2.65 12.82
C VAL A 91 2.60 -1.88 11.51
N ALA A 92 3.85 -1.47 11.27
CA ALA A 92 4.38 -1.17 9.95
C ALA A 92 5.52 -2.16 9.62
N ILE A 93 5.40 -2.87 8.50
CA ILE A 93 6.43 -3.80 8.03
C ILE A 93 7.29 -3.10 6.98
N GLU A 94 8.62 -3.08 7.16
CA GLU A 94 9.57 -2.49 6.21
C GLU A 94 9.98 -3.51 5.13
N PHE A 95 9.88 -3.09 3.88
CA PHE A 95 10.34 -3.85 2.71
C PHE A 95 11.37 -3.06 1.93
N GLU A 96 12.22 -3.81 1.23
CA GLU A 96 13.09 -3.28 0.17
C GLU A 96 12.53 -3.76 -1.18
N ILE A 97 12.01 -2.84 -1.99
CA ILE A 97 11.50 -3.13 -3.33
C ILE A 97 12.37 -2.48 -4.40
N ASP A 98 12.46 -3.09 -5.58
CA ASP A 98 13.14 -2.50 -6.73
C ASP A 98 12.17 -1.58 -7.47
N ALA A 99 12.46 -0.28 -7.47
CA ALA A 99 11.62 0.74 -8.10
C ALA A 99 11.65 0.67 -9.64
N THR A 100 12.53 -0.15 -10.22
CA THR A 100 12.67 -0.34 -11.67
C THR A 100 11.77 -1.46 -12.21
N GLU A 101 11.07 -2.18 -11.33
CA GLU A 101 10.10 -3.21 -11.73
C GLU A 101 8.85 -2.58 -12.36
N ASP A 102 8.38 -3.15 -13.47
CA ASP A 102 7.21 -2.67 -14.21
C ASP A 102 5.92 -2.69 -13.38
N GLU A 103 5.83 -3.60 -12.39
CA GLU A 103 4.69 -3.66 -11.46
C GLU A 103 4.69 -2.52 -10.44
N VAL A 104 5.84 -1.88 -10.18
CA VAL A 104 5.99 -0.84 -9.16
C VAL A 104 5.65 0.53 -9.75
N VAL A 105 4.62 1.18 -9.22
CA VAL A 105 4.06 2.40 -9.79
C VAL A 105 3.89 3.48 -8.72
N ASP A 106 4.39 4.67 -9.03
CA ASP A 106 4.18 5.86 -8.22
C ASP A 106 2.78 6.46 -8.42
N ILE A 107 2.23 7.01 -7.33
CA ILE A 107 0.91 7.62 -7.36
C ILE A 107 0.98 9.08 -7.79
N THR A 108 0.16 9.40 -8.79
CA THR A 108 -0.11 10.77 -9.21
C THR A 108 -1.27 11.32 -8.39
N TYR A 109 -0.97 12.24 -7.48
CA TYR A 109 -1.97 12.95 -6.70
C TYR A 109 -2.58 14.08 -7.54
N ARG A 110 -3.91 14.09 -7.63
CA ARG A 110 -4.67 15.06 -8.42
C ARG A 110 -6.04 15.32 -7.81
N GLY A 111 -6.77 16.29 -8.36
CA GLY A 111 -8.17 16.51 -7.98
C GLY A 111 -9.06 15.28 -8.25
N VAL A 112 -10.30 15.32 -7.75
CA VAL A 112 -11.27 14.20 -7.77
C VAL A 112 -11.46 13.58 -9.15
N PHE A 113 -11.23 14.35 -10.21
CA PHE A 113 -11.40 13.92 -11.58
C PHE A 113 -10.05 13.78 -12.27
N ALA A 114 -9.62 12.54 -12.46
CA ALA A 114 -8.61 12.19 -13.45
C ALA A 114 -9.16 12.49 -14.84
N GLY A 115 -9.09 13.76 -15.27
CA GLY A 115 -9.33 14.14 -16.64
C GLY A 115 -8.28 13.48 -17.51
N VAL A 116 -8.61 12.34 -18.11
CA VAL A 116 -7.81 11.74 -19.18
C VAL A 116 -8.06 12.59 -20.42
N ASN A 117 -7.38 13.73 -20.49
CA ASN A 117 -7.31 14.53 -21.69
C ASN A 117 -6.29 13.88 -22.60
N GLU A 118 -6.70 12.99 -23.51
CA GLU A 118 -5.93 12.76 -24.72
C GLU A 118 -6.71 12.02 -25.81
N SER A 119 -6.25 12.23 -27.04
CA SER A 119 -6.84 11.88 -28.33
C SER A 119 -7.32 10.44 -28.44
N ASN A 120 -8.14 10.17 -29.48
CA ASN A 120 -8.70 8.86 -29.88
C ASN A 120 -7.69 7.70 -30.08
N SER A 121 -6.43 7.85 -29.67
CA SER A 121 -5.29 6.95 -29.83
C SER A 121 -4.75 6.34 -28.52
N ALA A 122 -5.32 6.67 -27.35
CA ALA A 122 -4.86 6.11 -26.08
C ALA A 122 -5.17 4.60 -25.98
N ASP A 123 -4.20 3.79 -25.54
CA ASP A 123 -4.40 2.37 -25.28
C ASP A 123 -5.24 2.15 -24.00
N PRO A 124 -6.32 1.35 -24.03
CA PRO A 124 -7.17 1.12 -22.86
C PRO A 124 -6.43 0.58 -21.63
N SER A 125 -5.39 -0.24 -21.81
CA SER A 125 -4.62 -0.83 -20.71
C SER A 125 -3.77 0.23 -20.01
N SER A 126 -3.17 1.13 -20.79
CA SER A 126 -2.42 2.28 -20.30
C SER A 126 -3.32 3.23 -19.50
N VAL A 127 -4.54 3.49 -19.98
CA VAL A 127 -5.54 4.28 -19.23
C VAL A 127 -5.97 3.57 -17.95
N ALA A 128 -6.20 2.25 -18.00
CA ALA A 128 -6.55 1.46 -16.82
C ALA A 128 -5.48 1.57 -15.72
N ARG A 129 -4.20 1.43 -16.09
CA ARG A 129 -3.07 1.60 -15.15
C ARG A 129 -2.99 3.03 -14.63
N ALA A 130 -3.13 4.04 -15.50
CA ALA A 130 -3.10 5.45 -15.09
C ALA A 130 -4.22 5.80 -14.09
N VAL A 131 -5.41 5.21 -14.26
CA VAL A 131 -6.54 5.36 -13.33
C VAL A 131 -6.21 4.72 -11.97
N LEU A 132 -5.63 3.52 -11.97
CA LEU A 132 -5.22 2.82 -10.74
C LEU A 132 -3.92 3.35 -10.12
N SER A 133 -3.23 4.29 -10.77
CA SER A 133 -2.06 4.99 -10.22
C SER A 133 -2.36 6.45 -9.90
N SER A 134 -3.63 6.79 -9.67
CA SER A 134 -4.08 8.13 -9.37
C SER A 134 -4.92 8.17 -8.13
N LYS A 135 -4.71 9.22 -7.33
CA LYS A 135 -5.40 9.38 -6.06
C LYS A 135 -5.77 10.83 -5.81
N TYR A 136 -6.80 11.04 -5.02
CA TYR A 136 -7.20 12.37 -4.61
C TYR A 136 -6.11 13.02 -3.74
N ASP A 137 -5.83 14.29 -3.99
CA ASP A 137 -4.72 15.04 -3.38
C ASP A 137 -4.77 15.09 -1.84
N ALA A 138 -5.96 14.99 -1.25
CA ALA A 138 -6.12 14.89 0.20
C ALA A 138 -5.43 13.67 0.83
N TRP A 139 -5.07 12.65 0.04
CA TRP A 139 -4.34 11.45 0.46
C TRP A 139 -2.83 11.53 0.17
N SER A 140 -2.31 12.67 -0.30
CA SER A 140 -0.88 12.85 -0.63
C SER A 140 0.07 12.59 0.54
N TYR A 141 -0.40 12.76 1.78
CA TYR A 141 0.33 12.44 3.00
C TYR A 141 0.75 10.96 3.06
N GLU A 142 0.02 10.06 2.39
CA GLU A 142 0.34 8.64 2.40
C GLU A 142 1.68 8.32 1.72
N LYS A 143 2.18 9.22 0.86
CA LYS A 143 3.38 8.99 0.03
C LYS A 143 3.32 7.60 -0.62
N GLU A 144 2.14 7.24 -1.10
CA GLU A 144 1.80 5.92 -1.60
C GLU A 144 2.62 5.55 -2.84
N ILE A 145 3.00 4.28 -2.90
CA ILE A 145 3.51 3.57 -4.05
C ILE A 145 2.75 2.25 -4.16
N ARG A 146 2.44 1.79 -5.38
CA ARG A 146 1.65 0.58 -5.62
C ARG A 146 2.46 -0.48 -6.31
N ILE A 147 2.10 -1.72 -6.02
CA ILE A 147 2.36 -2.85 -6.89
C ILE A 147 1.07 -3.13 -7.66
N LEU A 148 1.13 -3.01 -8.99
CA LEU A 148 0.05 -3.32 -9.93
C LEU A 148 0.41 -4.58 -10.73
N THR A 149 -0.24 -5.68 -10.40
CA THR A 149 -0.02 -7.01 -10.99
C THR A 149 -1.35 -7.66 -11.38
N THR A 150 -1.33 -8.78 -12.08
CA THR A 150 -2.50 -9.64 -12.29
C THR A 150 -2.59 -10.76 -11.26
N ASP A 151 -1.54 -10.98 -10.47
CA ASP A 151 -1.48 -12.01 -9.45
C ASP A 151 -2.08 -11.53 -8.12
N SER A 152 -2.71 -12.44 -7.37
CA SER A 152 -3.23 -12.12 -6.03
C SER A 152 -2.13 -11.89 -4.99
N PHE A 153 -0.89 -12.24 -5.30
CA PHE A 153 0.25 -12.08 -4.40
C PHE A 153 1.48 -11.58 -5.15
N TYR A 154 2.17 -10.61 -4.56
CA TYR A 154 3.51 -10.20 -4.96
C TYR A 154 4.55 -10.88 -4.07
N LYS A 155 5.52 -11.56 -4.68
CA LYS A 155 6.59 -12.25 -3.94
C LYS A 155 7.74 -11.29 -3.64
N LEU A 156 8.13 -11.21 -2.37
CA LEU A 156 9.26 -10.40 -1.94
C LEU A 156 10.57 -11.02 -2.45
N LYS A 157 11.34 -10.23 -3.19
CA LYS A 157 12.66 -10.62 -3.71
C LYS A 157 13.78 -10.41 -2.69
N LYS A 158 13.54 -9.55 -1.69
CA LYS A 158 14.47 -9.23 -0.59
C LYS A 158 13.88 -9.71 0.74
N PRO A 159 14.73 -10.08 1.72
CA PRO A 159 14.26 -10.44 3.05
C PRO A 159 13.63 -9.23 3.76
N ILE A 160 12.65 -9.51 4.61
CA ILE A 160 12.07 -8.51 5.51
C ILE A 160 13.09 -8.25 6.62
N LYS A 161 13.44 -6.99 6.83
CA LYS A 161 14.48 -6.63 7.81
C LYS A 161 13.92 -6.10 9.12
N LYS A 162 12.76 -5.44 9.08
CA LYS A 162 12.22 -4.73 10.24
C LYS A 162 10.70 -4.76 10.29
N VAL A 163 10.16 -4.96 11.48
CA VAL A 163 8.76 -4.71 11.84
C VAL A 163 8.73 -3.68 12.96
N ILE A 164 7.94 -2.62 12.76
CA ILE A 164 7.75 -1.56 13.74
C ILE A 164 6.37 -1.76 14.37
N ALA A 165 6.32 -1.98 15.67
CA ALA A 165 5.09 -2.11 16.43
C ALA A 165 4.61 -0.74 16.93
N GLY A 166 3.32 -0.46 16.82
CA GLY A 166 2.74 0.75 17.40
C GLY A 166 2.78 0.72 18.93
N HIS A 167 2.97 1.88 19.55
CA HIS A 167 3.10 2.00 21.01
C HIS A 167 1.85 1.52 21.77
N ARG A 168 0.66 1.53 21.15
CA ARG A 168 -0.60 1.06 21.74
C ARG A 168 -0.87 -0.43 21.48
N MET A 169 0.04 -1.15 20.83
CA MET A 169 -0.07 -2.60 20.69
C MET A 169 -0.18 -3.26 22.07
N SER A 170 -1.09 -4.21 22.22
CA SER A 170 -1.25 -4.94 23.48
C SER A 170 0.00 -5.77 23.78
N GLN A 171 0.37 -5.85 25.06
CA GLN A 171 1.59 -6.56 25.46
C GLN A 171 1.62 -8.03 25.00
N PRO A 172 0.54 -8.83 25.12
CA PRO A 172 0.57 -10.21 24.66
C PRO A 172 0.81 -10.36 23.15
N LEU A 173 0.26 -9.44 22.35
CA LEU A 173 0.45 -9.44 20.90
C LEU A 173 1.88 -9.02 20.55
N PHE A 174 2.41 -8.02 21.24
CA PHE A 174 3.78 -7.56 21.07
C PHE A 174 4.80 -8.65 21.44
N ASP A 175 4.58 -9.38 22.52
CA ASP A 175 5.42 -10.51 22.94
C ASP A 175 5.40 -11.62 21.88
N ALA A 176 4.21 -11.98 21.37
CA ALA A 176 4.09 -12.96 20.29
C ALA A 176 4.81 -12.50 19.02
N LEU A 177 4.67 -11.23 18.63
CA LEU A 177 5.36 -10.65 17.48
C LEU A 177 6.88 -10.71 17.65
N ARG A 178 7.40 -10.38 18.84
CA ARG A 178 8.84 -10.47 19.15
C ARG A 178 9.36 -11.88 19.00
N ILE A 179 8.68 -12.87 19.57
CA ILE A 179 9.07 -14.29 19.46
C ILE A 179 9.14 -14.72 17.99
N VAL A 180 8.13 -14.37 17.20
CA VAL A 180 8.09 -14.72 15.77
C VAL A 180 9.22 -14.04 15.01
N CYS A 181 9.41 -12.73 15.19
CA CYS A 181 10.43 -11.97 14.48
C CYS A 181 11.85 -12.45 14.84
N GLU A 182 12.11 -12.75 16.13
CA GLU A 182 13.39 -13.31 16.57
C GLU A 182 13.68 -14.66 15.90
N LYS A 183 12.68 -15.54 15.79
CA LYS A 183 12.83 -16.83 15.08
C LYS A 183 13.08 -16.68 13.58
N LEU A 184 12.67 -15.56 12.99
CA LEU A 184 12.84 -15.26 11.58
C LEU A 184 14.04 -14.35 11.29
N ASP A 185 14.82 -13.98 12.30
CA ASP A 185 15.93 -13.01 12.20
C ASP A 185 15.48 -11.65 11.65
N ILE A 186 14.37 -11.13 12.19
CA ILE A 186 13.76 -9.85 11.83
C ILE A 186 13.85 -8.89 13.02
N GLU A 187 14.38 -7.69 12.76
CA GLU A 187 14.45 -6.63 13.77
C GLU A 187 13.05 -6.17 14.18
N VAL A 188 12.81 -6.02 15.48
CA VAL A 188 11.59 -5.40 16.00
C VAL A 188 11.94 -4.03 16.54
N ALA A 189 11.14 -3.04 16.17
CA ALA A 189 11.16 -1.71 16.75
C ALA A 189 9.79 -1.37 17.34
N ARG A 190 9.71 -0.35 18.18
CA ARG A 190 8.44 0.19 18.69
C ARG A 190 8.36 1.67 18.40
N THR A 191 7.18 2.18 18.06
CA THR A 191 7.03 3.61 17.76
C THR A 191 7.29 4.44 19.02
N GLY A 192 8.19 5.42 18.94
CA GLY A 192 8.27 6.56 19.85
C GLY A 192 7.52 7.74 19.22
N ILE A 193 6.78 8.53 20.00
CA ILE A 193 6.15 9.77 19.52
C ILE A 193 6.84 10.93 20.22
N GLY A 194 7.52 11.77 19.44
CA GLY A 194 8.21 12.97 19.90
C GLY A 194 7.78 14.21 19.12
N ASP A 195 8.32 15.37 19.52
CA ASP A 195 8.02 16.64 18.88
C ASP A 195 8.54 16.73 17.43
N GLU A 196 9.51 15.88 17.05
CA GLU A 196 10.13 15.84 15.71
C GLU A 196 9.49 14.83 14.74
N GLY A 197 8.56 13.98 15.20
CA GLY A 197 7.94 12.94 14.38
C GLY A 197 7.73 11.62 15.13
N ILE A 198 7.60 10.55 14.36
CA ILE A 198 7.51 9.17 14.86
C ILE A 198 8.87 8.49 14.68
N ASP A 199 9.45 8.08 15.80
CA ASP A 199 10.68 7.31 15.84
C ASP A 199 10.39 5.81 15.89
N ALA A 200 11.38 4.99 15.49
CA ALA A 200 11.33 3.54 15.59
C ALA A 200 12.40 3.07 16.58
N ASP A 201 12.04 3.03 17.87
CA ASP A 201 12.92 2.68 18.96
C ASP A 201 13.29 1.20 18.92
N TYR A 202 14.58 0.91 19.09
CA TYR A 202 15.09 -0.45 19.13
C TYR A 202 14.48 -1.25 20.28
N VAL A 203 14.19 -2.53 20.02
CA VAL A 203 13.66 -3.48 20.99
C VAL A 203 14.61 -4.66 21.09
N SER A 204 15.04 -4.99 22.32
CA SER A 204 15.90 -6.16 22.59
C SER A 204 15.25 -7.49 22.15
N PRO A 205 16.02 -8.58 21.98
CA PRO A 205 15.48 -9.93 21.82
C PRO A 205 14.55 -10.34 22.95
N TYR A 206 13.59 -11.23 22.69
CA TYR A 206 12.60 -11.62 23.71
C TYR A 206 13.27 -12.38 24.87
N GLY A 207 13.00 -11.96 26.11
CA GLY A 207 13.57 -12.58 27.31
C GLY A 207 14.90 -11.96 27.79
N GLU A 208 15.50 -11.05 27.04
CA GLU A 208 16.60 -10.21 27.54
C GLU A 208 16.02 -8.96 28.22
N SER A 209 16.06 -8.93 29.55
CA SER A 209 15.74 -7.75 30.35
C SER A 209 16.92 -6.78 30.39
N HIS A 210 16.65 -5.48 30.23
CA HIS A 210 17.54 -4.39 30.66
C HIS A 210 17.55 -4.26 32.18
#